data_AF-A0A2P8GQP6-F1
#
_entry.id   AF-A0A2P8GQP6-F1
#
_cell.length_a   1.000
_cell.length_b   1.000
_cell.length_c   1.000
_cell.angle_alpha   90.00
_cell.angle_beta   90.00
_cell.angle_gamma   90.00
#
_symmetry.space_group_name_H-M   'P 1'
#
loop_
_entity.id
_entity.type
_entity.pdbx_description
1 polymer ?
#
loop_
_entity_poly.entity_id
_entity_poly.type
_entity_poly.pdbx_seq_one_letter_code
_entity_poly.pdbx_strand_id
1 'polypeptide(L)' 'MRLYWNLSDREKFIRSLWTGILALLFLYFAAYTYEGSLFIKLYLPVIVTIGMLISLIYKFRKYKK' A
#
# COMPACT_ATOMS: atom_id res chain seq x y z
N MET A 1 -22.09 -11.45 15.58
CA MET A 1 -20.92 -10.73 15.01
C MET A 1 -19.82 -11.75 14.65
N ARG A 2 -19.99 -12.54 13.58
CA ARG A 2 -19.06 -13.64 13.20
C ARG A 2 -18.90 -13.74 11.68
N LEU A 3 -18.47 -12.67 11.02
CA LEU A 3 -18.32 -12.64 9.55
C LEU A 3 -16.99 -12.07 9.05
N TYR A 4 -16.09 -11.61 9.94
CA TYR A 4 -14.81 -11.02 9.53
C TYR A 4 -13.62 -11.98 9.52
N TRP A 5 -13.77 -13.18 10.07
CA TRP A 5 -12.65 -14.12 10.23
C TRP A 5 -12.54 -15.14 9.10
N ASN A 6 -13.62 -15.44 8.40
CA ASN A 6 -13.69 -16.45 7.33
C ASN A 6 -13.74 -15.85 5.92
N LEU A 7 -13.14 -14.67 5.72
CA LEU A 7 -12.86 -14.15 4.39
C LEU A 7 -11.63 -14.88 3.85
N SER A 8 -11.79 -15.55 2.71
CA SER A 8 -10.72 -16.25 2.02
C SER A 8 -9.50 -15.32 1.95
N ASP A 9 -8.31 -15.80 2.28
CA ASP A 9 -7.14 -14.92 2.40
C ASP A 9 -6.86 -14.08 1.13
N ARG A 10 -7.39 -14.51 -0.02
CA ARG A 10 -7.48 -13.71 -1.26
C ARG A 10 -8.25 -12.40 -1.11
N GLU A 11 -9.40 -12.37 -0.44
CA GLU A 11 -10.19 -11.15 -0.25
C GLU A 11 -9.50 -10.18 0.71
N LYS A 12 -8.86 -10.69 1.77
CA LYS A 12 -8.00 -9.87 2.65
C LYS A 12 -6.81 -9.29 1.87
N PHE A 13 -6.26 -10.03 0.92
CA PHE A 13 -5.20 -9.56 0.04
C PHE A 13 -5.67 -8.45 -0.90
N ILE A 14 -6.79 -8.65 -1.61
CA ILE A 14 -7.38 -7.64 -2.51
C ILE A 14 -7.74 -6.37 -1.74
N ARG A 15 -8.36 -6.49 -0.56
CA ARG A 15 -8.68 -5.33 0.29
C ARG A 15 -7.41 -4.58 0.70
N SER A 16 -6.37 -5.29 1.14
CA SER A 16 -5.10 -4.67 1.51
C SER A 16 -4.40 -3.99 0.34
N LEU A 17 -4.55 -4.55 -0.86
CA LEU A 17 -4.07 -3.97 -2.12
C LEU A 17 -4.78 -2.64 -2.40
N TRP A 18 -6.11 -2.65 -2.39
CA TRP A 18 -6.93 -1.46 -2.62
C TRP A 18 -6.65 -0.35 -1.59
N THR A 19 -6.57 -0.70 -0.30
CA THR A 19 -6.20 0.29 0.73
C THR A 19 -4.78 0.81 0.55
N GLY A 20 -3.84 -0.01 0.11
CA GLY A 20 -2.48 0.43 -0.17
C GLY A 20 -2.39 1.36 -1.39
N ILE A 21 -3.14 1.06 -2.45
CA ILE A 21 -3.23 1.91 -3.64
C ILE A 21 -3.86 3.27 -3.28
N LEU A 22 -4.94 3.28 -2.49
CA LEU A 22 -5.53 4.52 -1.98
C LEU A 22 -4.54 5.31 -1.12
N ALA A 23 -3.79 4.63 -0.24
CA ALA A 23 -2.78 5.27 0.59
C ALA A 23 -1.66 5.89 -0.24
N LEU A 24 -1.22 5.23 -1.33
CA LEU A 24 -0.23 5.79 -2.25
C LEU A 24 -0.77 7.01 -3.00
N LEU A 25 -2.01 6.95 -3.51
CA LEU A 25 -2.66 8.09 -4.14
C LEU A 25 -2.75 9.29 -3.19
N PHE A 26 -3.17 9.04 -1.94
CA PHE A 26 -3.24 10.08 -0.92
C PHE A 26 -1.86 10.63 -0.57
N LEU A 27 -0.84 9.78 -0.47
CA LEU A 27 0.54 10.18 -0.20
C LEU A 27 1.12 11.05 -1.31
N TYR A 28 0.89 10.68 -2.58
CA TYR A 28 1.30 11.47 -3.73
C TYR A 28 0.58 12.82 -3.77
N PHE A 29 -0.71 12.85 -3.45
CA PHE A 29 -1.48 14.08 -3.36
C PHE A 29 -0.95 14.98 -2.23
N ALA A 30 -0.72 14.43 -1.04
CA ALA A 30 -0.14 15.16 0.09
C ALA A 30 1.28 15.67 -0.21
N ALA A 31 2.10 14.87 -0.89
CA ALA A 31 3.43 15.30 -1.35
C ALA A 31 3.34 16.40 -2.42
N TYR A 32 2.32 16.36 -3.28
CA TYR A 32 2.09 17.38 -4.30
C TYR A 32 1.71 18.73 -3.70
N THR A 33 0.79 18.74 -2.73
CA THR A 33 0.32 19.94 -2.03
C THR A 33 1.32 20.48 -0.99
N TYR A 34 2.35 19.70 -0.67
CA TYR A 34 3.42 20.14 0.21
C TYR A 34 4.41 21.04 -0.56
N GLU A 35 4.54 22.28 -0.09
CA GLU A 35 5.47 23.30 -0.61
C GLU A 35 6.84 23.31 0.10
N GLY A 36 7.13 22.32 0.94
CA GLY A 36 8.41 22.22 1.64
C GLY A 36 9.51 21.58 0.79
N SER A 37 10.42 20.88 1.46
CA SER A 37 11.63 20.33 0.82
C SER A 37 11.29 19.37 -0.32
N LEU A 38 11.94 19.56 -1.49
CA LEU A 38 11.90 18.64 -2.64
C LEU A 38 12.20 17.18 -2.25
N PHE A 39 12.98 17.00 -1.19
CA PHE A 39 13.28 15.69 -0.62
C PHE A 39 12.02 14.93 -0.20
N ILE A 40 11.11 15.58 0.52
CA ILE A 40 9.84 14.99 0.99
C ILE A 40 8.89 14.78 -0.20
N LYS A 41 8.89 15.72 -1.14
CA LYS A 41 8.03 15.66 -2.33
C LYS A 41 8.34 14.48 -3.25
N LEU A 42 9.60 14.03 -3.30
CA LEU A 42 10.07 13.06 -4.28
C LEU A 42 10.54 11.74 -3.64
N TYR A 43 11.34 11.77 -2.59
CA TYR A 43 11.87 10.53 -1.98
C TYR A 43 10.83 9.81 -1.13
N LEU A 44 10.00 10.53 -0.38
CA LEU A 44 9.00 9.93 0.49
C LEU A 44 7.97 9.07 -0.28
N PRO A 45 7.34 9.55 -1.37
CA PRO A 45 6.44 8.72 -2.16
C PRO A 45 7.15 7.54 -2.84
N VAL A 46 8.39 7.72 -3.30
CA VAL A 46 9.18 6.64 -3.92
C VAL A 46 9.49 5.51 -2.92
N ILE A 47 9.95 5.85 -1.71
CA ILE A 47 10.28 4.86 -0.67
C ILE A 47 9.04 4.06 -0.27
N VAL A 48 7.90 4.74 -0.07
CA VAL A 48 6.64 4.07 0.29
C VAL A 48 6.14 3.17 -0.84
N THR A 49 6.29 3.59 -2.10
CA THR A 49 5.92 2.77 -3.27
C THR A 49 6.76 1.48 -3.32
N ILE A 50 8.07 1.57 -3.12
CA ILE A 50 8.95 0.40 -3.06
C ILE A 50 8.57 -0.52 -1.90
N GLY A 51 8.32 0.03 -0.71
CA GLY A 51 7.87 -0.75 0.45
C GLY A 51 6.54 -1.48 0.19
N MET A 52 5.61 -0.84 -0.51
CA MET A 52 4.35 -1.47 -0.90
C MET A 52 4.56 -2.61 -1.91
N LEU A 53 5.41 -2.41 -2.92
CA LEU A 53 5.76 -3.46 -3.89
C LEU A 53 6.39 -4.67 -3.20
N ILE A 54 7.30 -4.46 -2.26
CA ILE A 54 7.92 -5.52 -1.46
C ILE A 54 6.84 -6.27 -0.67
N SER A 55 5.97 -5.54 0.06
CA SER A 55 4.86 -6.15 0.82
C SER A 55 3.95 -6.99 -0.08
N LEU A 56 3.70 -6.51 -1.30
CA LEU A 56 2.93 -7.22 -2.31
C LEU A 56 3.61 -8.52 -2.74
N ILE A 57 4.91 -8.47 -3.06
CA ILE A 57 5.71 -9.63 -3.45
C ILE A 57 5.75 -10.66 -2.32
N TYR A 58 5.93 -10.23 -1.07
CA TYR A 58 5.95 -11.13 0.09
C TYR A 58 4.61 -11.82 0.28
N LYS A 59 3.49 -11.08 0.21
CA LYS A 59 2.15 -11.67 0.27
C LYS A 59 1.92 -12.63 -0.90
N PHE A 60 2.31 -12.25 -2.12
CA PHE A 60 2.15 -13.10 -3.30
C PHE A 60 2.96 -14.40 -3.19
N ARG A 61 4.20 -14.34 -2.71
CA ARG A 61 5.01 -15.53 -2.39
C ARG A 61 4.38 -16.39 -1.31
N LYS A 62 3.84 -15.79 -0.26
CA LYS A 62 3.14 -16.50 0.82
C LYS A 62 1.88 -17.21 0.34
N TYR A 63 1.19 -16.69 -0.67
CA TYR A 63 -0.01 -17.32 -1.25
C TYR A 63 0.29 -18.38 -2.32
N LYS A 64 1.50 -18.41 -2.87
CA LYS A 64 1.92 -19.39 -3.89
C LYS A 64 2.57 -20.65 -3.28
N LYS A 65 2.82 -20.65 -1.98
CA LYS A 65 3.46 -21.74 -1.22
C LYS A 65 2.41 -22.39 -0.34
#